data_AF-A0A925UZP9-F1
#
_entry.id   AF-A0A925UZP9-F1
#
_cell.length_a   1.000
_cell.length_b   1.000
_cell.length_c   1.000
_cell.angle_alpha   90.00
_cell.angle_beta   90.00
_cell.angle_gamma   90.00
#
_symmetry.space_group_name_H-M   'P 1'
#
loop_
_entity.id
_entity.type
_entity.pdbx_description
1 polymer ?
#
loop_
_entity_poly.entity_id
_entity_poly.type
_entity_poly.pdbx_seq_one_letter_code
_entity_poly.pdbx_strand_id
1 'polypeptide(L)'
;MSLSSATTGPATRSTVVASWWPLAASWLLMSAEQPAIAAVVARLGDPAVHLAAWGGVVFAFALVIEAPIIMLLAASTELVRDRASHLALGRFTHRAGATLTLVHLLVVATPIYPWLVGEVIGVPDPVLRAARLGLALVLPWPWAIAWRRFNQGILIRFGHARAVGLGTGLRLATNAGVLAIGW
;
A
#
# COMPACT_ATOMS: atom_id res chain seq x y z
N MET A 1 -5.03 23.81 37.63
CA MET A 1 -5.42 22.80 36.64
C MET A 1 -4.20 21.91 36.41
N SER A 2 -4.12 20.83 37.18
CA SER A 2 -2.93 20.00 37.34
C SER A 2 -2.71 19.11 36.13
N LEU A 3 -1.53 19.19 35.53
CA LEU A 3 -1.07 18.24 34.52
C LEU A 3 -0.91 16.89 35.22
N SER A 4 -1.79 15.94 34.89
CA SER A 4 -1.64 14.55 35.30
C SER A 4 -0.30 14.04 34.79
N SER A 5 0.63 13.84 35.73
CA SER A 5 1.93 13.21 35.51
C SER A 5 1.71 11.82 34.93
N ALA A 6 1.96 11.66 33.63
CA ALA A 6 2.07 10.34 33.02
C ALA A 6 3.17 9.58 33.77
N THR A 7 2.77 8.54 34.49
CA THR A 7 3.66 7.67 35.26
C THR A 7 4.64 7.00 34.32
N THR A 8 5.89 7.45 34.34
CA THR A 8 7.06 6.85 33.67
C THR A 8 7.52 5.59 34.43
N GLY A 9 6.60 4.65 34.65
CA GLY A 9 6.96 3.28 35.04
C GLY A 9 7.36 2.46 33.81
N PRO A 10 8.26 1.47 33.93
CA PRO A 10 8.57 0.57 32.82
C PRO A 10 7.28 -0.10 32.33
N ALA A 11 7.04 -0.04 31.01
CA ALA A 11 5.83 -0.59 30.43
C ALA A 11 5.70 -2.08 30.78
N THR A 12 4.63 -2.44 31.48
CA THR A 12 4.33 -3.83 31.82
C THR A 12 4.17 -4.64 30.54
N ARG A 13 4.66 -5.89 30.51
CA ARG A 13 4.54 -6.78 29.34
C ARG A 13 3.11 -6.85 28.79
N SER A 14 2.10 -6.83 29.68
CA SER A 14 0.68 -6.83 29.29
C SER A 14 0.27 -5.57 28.51
N THR A 15 0.76 -4.39 28.92
CA THR A 15 0.52 -3.13 28.23
C THR A 15 1.18 -3.11 26.86
N VAL A 16 2.42 -3.59 26.75
CA VAL A 16 3.13 -3.70 25.47
C VAL A 16 2.37 -4.63 24.52
N VAL A 17 2.00 -5.83 24.97
CA VAL A 17 1.27 -6.79 24.13
C VAL A 17 -0.09 -6.24 23.70
N ALA A 18 -0.85 -5.64 24.62
CA ALA A 18 -2.16 -5.06 24.29
C ALA A 18 -2.05 -3.89 23.28
N SER A 19 -0.99 -3.09 23.34
CA SER A 19 -0.75 -1.99 22.39
C SER A 19 -0.24 -2.46 21.03
N TRP A 20 0.60 -3.49 20.99
CA TRP A 20 1.24 -3.96 19.76
C TRP A 20 0.41 -5.01 19.00
N TRP A 21 -0.44 -5.76 19.69
CA TRP A 21 -1.26 -6.80 19.07
C TRP A 21 -2.14 -6.27 17.91
N PRO A 22 -2.86 -5.14 18.03
CA PRO A 22 -3.65 -4.61 16.91
C PRO A 22 -2.80 -4.18 15.71
N LEU A 23 -1.60 -3.66 15.95
CA LEU A 23 -0.65 -3.29 14.90
C LEU A 23 -0.14 -4.54 14.17
N ALA A 24 0.29 -5.55 14.92
CA ALA A 24 0.71 -6.84 14.37
C ALA A 24 -0.40 -7.51 13.56
N ALA A 25 -1.63 -7.53 14.10
CA ALA A 25 -2.80 -8.05 13.39
C ALA A 25 -3.08 -7.28 12.10
N SER A 26 -2.97 -5.96 12.10
CA SER A 26 -3.14 -5.15 10.88
C SER A 26 -2.09 -5.47 9.82
N TRP A 27 -0.83 -5.69 10.22
CA TRP A 27 0.23 -6.12 9.31
C TRP A 27 -0.02 -7.53 8.75
N LEU A 28 -0.41 -8.48 9.59
CA LEU A 28 -0.79 -9.84 9.15
C LEU A 28 -1.95 -9.80 8.15
N LEU A 29 -2.95 -8.98 8.42
CA LEU A 29 -4.09 -8.76 7.52
C LEU A 29 -3.67 -8.17 6.18
N MET A 30 -2.72 -7.21 6.17
CA MET A 30 -2.16 -6.70 4.91
C MET A 30 -1.35 -7.77 4.17
N SER A 31 -0.58 -8.59 4.88
CA SER A 31 0.20 -9.67 4.28
C SER A 31 -0.66 -10.79 3.70
N ALA A 32 -1.84 -11.05 4.25
CA ALA A 32 -2.76 -12.09 3.78
C ALA A 32 -3.35 -11.84 2.39
N GLU A 33 -3.29 -10.59 1.90
CA GLU A 33 -3.77 -10.20 0.57
C GLU A 33 -2.95 -10.87 -0.56
N GLN A 34 -1.63 -10.96 -0.41
CA GLN A 34 -0.76 -11.52 -1.44
C GLN A 34 -0.98 -13.03 -1.66
N PRO A 35 -1.07 -13.88 -0.60
CA PRO A 35 -1.44 -15.28 -0.75
C PRO A 35 -2.82 -15.49 -1.38
N ALA A 36 -3.80 -14.65 -1.04
CA ALA A 36 -5.15 -14.75 -1.61
C ALA A 36 -5.14 -14.49 -3.13
N ILE A 37 -4.43 -13.45 -3.58
CA ILE A 37 -4.26 -13.18 -5.01
C ILE A 37 -3.51 -14.33 -5.69
N ALA A 38 -2.41 -14.81 -5.09
CA ALA A 38 -1.65 -15.92 -5.63
C ALA A 38 -2.50 -17.21 -5.78
N ALA A 39 -3.37 -17.50 -4.81
CA ALA A 39 -4.25 -18.68 -4.87
C ALA A 39 -5.24 -18.63 -6.04
N VAL A 40 -5.74 -17.44 -6.40
CA VAL A 40 -6.62 -17.26 -7.56
C VAL A 40 -5.82 -17.30 -8.86
N VAL A 41 -4.70 -16.57 -8.94
CA VAL A 41 -3.84 -16.55 -10.14
C VAL A 41 -3.32 -17.95 -10.48
N ALA A 42 -3.02 -18.78 -9.48
CA ALA A 42 -2.60 -20.17 -9.66
C ALA A 42 -3.65 -21.07 -10.36
N ARG A 43 -4.90 -20.63 -10.44
CA ARG A 43 -6.01 -21.35 -11.06
C ARG A 43 -6.40 -20.82 -12.44
N LEU A 44 -5.78 -19.72 -12.88
CA LEU A 44 -5.96 -19.17 -14.23
C LEU A 44 -5.06 -19.91 -15.24
N GLY A 45 -5.26 -19.65 -16.54
CA GLY A 45 -4.34 -20.11 -17.58
C GLY A 45 -2.92 -19.55 -17.36
N ASP A 46 -1.90 -20.28 -17.79
CA ASP A 46 -0.48 -19.91 -17.64
C ASP A 46 -0.06 -19.43 -16.22
N PRO A 47 -0.40 -20.18 -15.15
CA PRO A 47 -0.25 -19.72 -13.77
C PRO A 47 1.20 -19.40 -13.40
N ALA A 48 2.17 -20.16 -13.93
CA ALA A 48 3.60 -19.89 -13.71
C ALA A 48 4.01 -18.50 -14.25
N VAL A 49 3.52 -18.11 -15.43
CA VAL A 49 3.81 -16.81 -16.04
C VAL A 49 3.13 -15.69 -15.26
N HIS A 50 1.85 -15.85 -14.91
CA HIS A 50 1.11 -14.81 -14.20
C HIS A 50 1.55 -14.62 -12.74
N LEU A 51 1.92 -15.69 -12.04
CA LEU A 51 2.49 -15.60 -10.69
C LEU A 51 3.85 -14.92 -10.71
N ALA A 52 4.71 -15.26 -11.67
CA ALA A 52 6.01 -14.60 -11.86
C ALA A 52 5.83 -13.13 -12.22
N ALA A 53 4.87 -12.79 -13.08
CA ALA A 53 4.57 -11.42 -13.47
C ALA A 53 4.07 -10.60 -12.27
N TRP A 54 3.08 -11.12 -11.54
CA TRP A 54 2.49 -10.44 -10.38
C TRP A 54 3.50 -10.22 -9.25
N GLY A 55 4.09 -11.31 -8.76
CA GLY A 55 4.97 -11.27 -7.60
C GLY A 55 6.37 -10.72 -7.92
N GLY A 56 6.94 -11.12 -9.05
CA GLY A 56 8.32 -10.79 -9.42
C GLY A 56 8.50 -9.40 -10.02
N VAL A 57 7.48 -8.88 -10.72
CA VAL A 57 7.60 -7.59 -11.41
C VAL A 57 6.58 -6.58 -10.87
N VAL A 58 5.28 -6.84 -11.04
CA VAL A 58 4.23 -5.84 -10.78
C VAL A 58 4.27 -5.33 -9.34
N PHE A 59 4.29 -6.24 -8.37
CA PHE A 59 4.29 -5.87 -6.95
C PHE A 59 5.62 -5.23 -6.52
N ALA A 60 6.76 -5.74 -6.99
CA ALA A 60 8.07 -5.18 -6.69
C ALA A 60 8.20 -3.73 -7.18
N PHE A 61 7.79 -3.46 -8.43
CA PHE A 61 7.76 -2.10 -8.98
C PHE A 61 6.79 -1.20 -8.23
N ALA A 62 5.60 -1.69 -7.86
CA ALA A 62 4.66 -0.93 -7.05
C ALA A 62 5.28 -0.48 -5.73
N LEU A 63 5.96 -1.37 -5.00
CA LEU A 63 6.66 -1.03 -3.76
C LEU A 63 7.74 0.04 -3.94
N VAL A 64 8.56 -0.07 -4.99
CA VAL A 64 9.62 0.91 -5.28
C VAL A 64 9.01 2.29 -5.58
N ILE A 65 7.97 2.34 -6.40
CA ILE A 65 7.28 3.59 -6.74
C ILE A 65 6.60 4.18 -5.51
N GLU A 66 6.03 3.35 -4.63
CA GLU A 66 5.37 3.79 -3.40
C GLU A 66 6.33 4.26 -2.31
N ALA A 67 7.59 3.81 -2.32
CA ALA A 67 8.54 4.08 -1.22
C ALA A 67 8.54 5.54 -0.71
N PRO A 68 8.51 6.59 -1.57
CA PRO A 68 8.52 7.98 -1.12
C PRO A 68 7.24 8.42 -0.39
N ILE A 69 6.11 7.76 -0.64
CA ILE A 69 4.79 8.13 -0.10
C ILE A 69 4.32 7.24 1.04
N ILE A 70 5.01 6.14 1.35
CA ILE A 70 4.66 5.27 2.49
C ILE A 70 4.65 6.07 3.81
N MET A 71 5.60 7.02 3.96
CA MET A 71 5.73 7.87 5.14
C MET A 71 4.68 8.97 5.26
N LEU A 72 3.77 9.13 4.27
CA LEU A 72 2.63 10.04 4.41
C LEU A 72 1.76 9.71 5.62
N LEU A 73 1.71 8.44 6.04
CA LEU A 73 1.00 8.04 7.27
C LEU A 73 1.58 8.74 8.50
N ALA A 74 2.90 8.65 8.70
CA ALA A 74 3.57 9.29 9.83
C ALA A 74 3.51 10.81 9.71
N ALA A 75 3.78 11.35 8.52
CA ALA A 75 3.74 12.79 8.26
C ALA A 75 2.35 13.39 8.52
N SER A 76 1.27 12.72 8.11
CA SER A 76 -0.08 13.20 8.37
C SER A 76 -0.51 13.04 9.82
N THR A 77 -0.02 12.00 10.50
CA THR A 77 -0.24 11.84 11.94
C THR A 77 0.39 12.98 12.72
N GLU A 78 1.60 13.40 12.37
CA GLU A 78 2.34 14.41 13.14
C GLU A 78 2.01 15.86 12.72
N LEU A 79 1.98 16.13 11.41
CA LEU A 79 1.97 17.50 10.88
C LEU A 79 0.58 18.11 10.77
N VAL A 80 -0.49 17.30 10.66
CA VAL A 80 -1.87 17.81 10.52
C VAL A 80 -2.42 18.15 11.90
N ARG A 81 -2.49 19.44 12.20
CA ARG A 81 -2.94 19.96 13.50
C ARG A 81 -4.17 20.84 13.39
N ASP A 82 -4.41 21.40 12.20
CA ASP A 82 -5.42 22.40 11.91
C ASP A 82 -5.78 22.38 10.41
N ARG A 83 -6.71 23.23 10.01
CA ARG A 83 -7.19 23.29 8.62
C ARG A 83 -6.11 23.70 7.62
N ALA A 84 -5.21 24.62 7.98
CA ALA A 84 -4.15 25.07 7.09
C ALA A 84 -3.11 23.96 6.86
N SER A 85 -2.68 23.28 7.92
CA SER A 85 -1.77 22.12 7.81
C SER A 85 -2.41 20.95 7.06
N HIS A 86 -3.71 20.68 7.26
CA HIS A 86 -4.47 19.70 6.47
C HIS A 86 -4.45 20.02 4.96
N LEU A 87 -4.78 21.26 4.58
CA LEU A 87 -4.82 21.67 3.17
C LEU A 87 -3.41 21.66 2.55
N ALA A 88 -2.39 22.09 3.29
CA ALA A 88 -1.01 22.08 2.82
C ALA A 88 -0.52 20.65 2.55
N LEU A 89 -0.67 19.75 3.51
CA LEU A 89 -0.24 18.35 3.36
C LEU A 89 -1.12 17.57 2.37
N GLY A 90 -2.41 17.91 2.26
CA GLY A 90 -3.30 17.33 1.24
C GLY A 90 -2.87 17.70 -0.19
N ARG A 91 -2.49 18.97 -0.42
CA ARG A 91 -1.91 19.40 -1.70
C ARG A 91 -0.60 18.67 -2.01
N PHE A 92 0.28 18.52 -1.02
CA PHE A 92 1.50 17.74 -1.17
C PHE A 92 1.19 16.28 -1.53
N THR A 93 0.26 15.66 -0.81
CA THR A 93 -0.18 14.27 -1.04
C THR A 93 -0.66 14.05 -2.47
N HIS A 94 -1.54 14.94 -2.97
CA HIS A 94 -2.03 14.83 -4.35
C HIS A 94 -0.94 15.07 -5.39
N ARG A 95 -0.07 16.05 -5.18
CA ARG A 95 1.07 16.30 -6.09
C ARG A 95 2.04 15.12 -6.12
N ALA A 96 2.43 14.60 -4.96
CA ALA A 96 3.31 13.45 -4.86
C ALA A 96 2.68 12.19 -5.48
N GLY A 97 1.41 11.91 -5.18
CA GLY A 97 0.66 10.81 -5.77
C GLY A 97 0.56 10.91 -7.30
N ALA A 98 0.19 12.09 -7.82
CA ALA A 98 0.12 12.34 -9.25
C ALA A 98 1.49 12.21 -9.94
N THR A 99 2.55 12.76 -9.34
CA THR A 99 3.91 12.64 -9.87
C THR A 99 4.35 11.17 -9.94
N LEU A 100 4.12 10.39 -8.88
CA LEU A 100 4.51 8.98 -8.87
C LEU A 100 3.65 8.14 -9.83
N THR A 101 2.36 8.43 -9.97
CA THR A 101 1.51 7.84 -11.01
C THR A 101 2.00 8.20 -12.41
N LEU A 102 2.46 9.43 -12.63
CA LEU A 102 3.04 9.83 -13.91
C LEU A 102 4.37 9.10 -14.18
N VAL A 103 5.25 8.98 -13.18
CA VAL A 103 6.49 8.18 -13.29
C VAL A 103 6.16 6.72 -13.63
N HIS A 104 5.18 6.12 -12.95
CA HIS A 104 4.68 4.78 -13.26
C HIS A 104 4.22 4.70 -14.73
N LEU A 105 3.37 5.62 -15.16
CA LEU A 105 2.88 5.68 -16.54
C LEU A 105 4.02 5.78 -17.55
N LEU A 106 5.00 6.65 -17.30
CA LEU A 106 6.16 6.80 -18.18
C LEU A 106 6.96 5.50 -18.27
N VAL A 107 7.19 4.79 -17.17
CA VAL A 107 7.85 3.47 -17.21
C VAL A 107 7.06 2.53 -18.11
N VAL A 108 5.76 2.37 -17.87
CA VAL A 108 4.90 1.40 -18.59
C VAL A 108 4.70 1.75 -20.06
N ALA A 109 4.58 3.03 -20.40
CA ALA A 109 4.25 3.49 -21.75
C ALA A 109 5.48 3.63 -22.67
N THR A 110 6.69 3.73 -22.12
CA THR A 110 7.90 4.00 -22.90
C THR A 110 8.77 2.75 -23.11
N PRO A 111 9.81 2.83 -23.98
CA PRO A 111 10.81 1.77 -24.12
C PRO A 111 11.65 1.51 -22.85
N ILE A 112 11.51 2.34 -21.80
CA ILE A 112 12.18 2.11 -20.50
C ILE A 112 11.76 0.76 -19.90
N TYR A 113 10.49 0.37 -20.04
CA TYR A 113 10.01 -0.90 -19.50
C TYR A 113 10.72 -2.14 -20.07
N PRO A 114 10.72 -2.40 -21.39
CA PRO A 114 11.38 -3.59 -21.93
C PRO A 114 12.90 -3.56 -21.70
N TRP A 115 13.53 -2.38 -21.71
CA TRP A 115 14.95 -2.24 -21.36
C TRP A 115 15.22 -2.63 -19.90
N LEU A 116 14.50 -2.03 -18.95
CA LEU A 116 14.73 -2.27 -17.52
C LEU A 116 14.32 -3.69 -17.10
N VAL A 117 13.12 -4.13 -17.49
CA VAL A 117 12.57 -5.41 -17.02
C VAL A 117 13.07 -6.58 -17.85
N GLY A 118 13.22 -6.41 -19.16
CA GLY A 118 13.71 -7.46 -20.06
C GLY A 118 15.23 -7.57 -20.02
N GLU A 119 15.96 -6.49 -20.29
CA GLU A 119 17.41 -6.55 -20.48
C GLU A 119 18.19 -6.45 -19.16
N VAL A 120 17.86 -5.50 -18.29
CA VAL A 120 18.62 -5.28 -17.04
C VAL A 120 18.27 -6.32 -15.98
N ILE A 121 16.98 -6.59 -15.76
CA ILE A 121 16.54 -7.59 -14.78
C ILE A 121 16.58 -9.02 -15.36
N GLY A 122 16.47 -9.18 -16.68
CA GLY A 122 16.53 -10.49 -17.33
C GLY A 122 15.21 -11.27 -17.29
N VAL A 123 14.06 -10.59 -17.24
CA VAL A 123 12.75 -11.25 -17.17
C VAL A 123 12.39 -11.89 -18.52
N PRO A 124 12.00 -13.18 -18.57
CA PRO A 124 11.61 -13.85 -19.80
C PRO A 124 10.42 -13.18 -20.51
N ASP A 125 10.41 -13.19 -21.84
CA ASP A 125 9.40 -12.53 -22.69
C ASP A 125 7.93 -12.78 -22.32
N PRO A 126 7.50 -14.02 -21.99
CA PRO A 126 6.12 -14.27 -21.58
C PRO A 126 5.75 -13.51 -20.30
N VAL A 127 6.66 -13.46 -19.33
CA VAL A 127 6.47 -12.76 -18.04
C VAL A 127 6.57 -11.25 -18.26
N LEU A 128 7.50 -10.79 -19.09
CA LEU A 128 7.65 -9.38 -19.45
C LEU A 128 6.36 -8.82 -20.05
N ARG A 129 5.71 -9.53 -20.98
CA ARG A 129 4.45 -9.07 -21.58
C ARG A 129 3.30 -9.08 -20.58
N ALA A 130 3.15 -10.15 -19.80
CA ALA A 130 2.11 -10.26 -18.78
C ALA A 130 2.24 -9.19 -17.69
N ALA A 131 3.46 -8.91 -17.23
CA ALA A 131 3.73 -7.91 -16.21
C ALA A 131 3.45 -6.48 -16.69
N ARG A 132 3.64 -6.18 -17.99
CA ARG A 132 3.33 -4.85 -18.53
C ARG A 132 1.85 -4.52 -18.42
N LEU A 133 0.99 -5.51 -18.72
CA LEU A 133 -0.45 -5.38 -18.52
C LEU A 133 -0.79 -5.20 -17.04
N GLY A 134 -0.19 -6.01 -16.17
CA GLY A 134 -0.39 -5.89 -14.73
C GLY A 134 -0.04 -4.49 -14.20
N LEU A 135 1.12 -3.95 -14.59
CA LEU A 135 1.55 -2.59 -14.24
C LEU A 135 0.59 -1.52 -14.78
N ALA A 136 0.11 -1.67 -16.02
CA ALA A 136 -0.89 -0.77 -16.59
C ALA A 136 -2.21 -0.78 -15.80
N LEU A 137 -2.65 -1.94 -15.31
CA LEU A 137 -3.86 -2.07 -14.50
C LEU A 137 -3.70 -1.45 -13.10
N VAL A 138 -2.51 -1.56 -12.50
CA VAL A 138 -2.23 -0.95 -11.19
C VAL A 138 -1.74 0.49 -11.28
N LEU A 139 -1.88 1.15 -12.42
CA LEU A 139 -1.43 2.53 -12.62
C LEU A 139 -2.10 3.56 -11.67
N PRO A 140 -3.38 3.44 -11.28
CA PRO A 140 -3.99 4.32 -10.28
C PRO A 140 -3.47 4.10 -8.85
N TRP A 141 -2.75 3.00 -8.62
CA TRP A 141 -2.38 2.52 -7.30
C TRP A 141 -1.51 3.50 -6.49
N PRO A 142 -0.42 4.11 -7.02
CA PRO A 142 0.43 5.01 -6.24
C PRO A 142 -0.35 6.20 -5.65
N TRP A 143 -1.21 6.84 -6.45
CA TRP A 143 -2.08 7.91 -5.97
C TRP A 143 -3.04 7.37 -4.90
N ALA A 144 -3.73 6.26 -5.16
CA ALA A 144 -4.66 5.68 -4.19
C ALA A 144 -3.98 5.38 -2.84
N ILE A 145 -2.74 4.89 -2.86
CA ILE A 145 -1.92 4.67 -1.65
C ILE A 145 -1.59 5.98 -0.95
N ALA A 146 -1.14 6.99 -1.68
CA ALA A 146 -0.82 8.30 -1.10
C ALA A 146 -2.04 8.88 -0.37
N TRP A 147 -3.19 8.87 -1.04
CA TRP A 147 -4.45 9.35 -0.49
C TRP A 147 -4.87 8.53 0.73
N ARG A 148 -4.78 7.20 0.67
CA ARG A 148 -5.10 6.32 1.79
C ARG A 148 -4.20 6.62 3.00
N ARG A 149 -2.89 6.68 2.81
CA ARG A 149 -1.90 6.91 3.88
C ARG A 149 -2.12 8.26 4.57
N PHE A 150 -2.43 9.30 3.79
CA PHE A 150 -2.79 10.62 4.31
C PHE A 150 -4.05 10.59 5.19
N ASN A 151 -5.14 9.97 4.70
CA ASN A 151 -6.39 9.88 5.47
C ASN A 151 -6.23 9.01 6.72
N GLN A 152 -5.48 7.90 6.63
CA GLN A 152 -5.20 7.04 7.78
C GLN A 152 -4.47 7.81 8.89
N GLY A 153 -3.47 8.63 8.56
CA GLY A 153 -2.73 9.37 9.59
C GLY A 153 -3.55 10.49 10.22
N ILE A 154 -4.41 11.16 9.45
CA ILE A 154 -5.40 12.11 10.00
C ILE A 154 -6.32 11.42 11.00
N LEU A 155 -6.88 10.26 10.64
CA LEU A 155 -7.75 9.50 11.56
C LEU A 155 -7.01 9.11 12.84
N ILE A 156 -5.76 8.66 12.74
CA ILE A 156 -4.94 8.31 13.90
C ILE A 156 -4.71 9.55 14.78
N ARG A 157 -4.30 10.67 14.19
CA ARG A 157 -4.03 11.94 14.89
C ARG A 157 -5.22 12.41 15.74
N PHE A 158 -6.42 12.32 15.19
CA PHE A 158 -7.63 12.76 15.88
C PHE A 158 -8.31 11.63 16.70
N GLY A 159 -7.60 10.54 17.03
CA GLY A 159 -8.09 9.49 17.94
C GLY A 159 -9.05 8.47 17.31
N HIS A 160 -9.20 8.47 15.98
CA HIS A 160 -10.11 7.59 15.23
C HIS A 160 -9.37 6.38 14.62
N ALA A 161 -8.30 5.89 15.25
CA ALA A 161 -7.49 4.77 14.76
C ALA A 161 -8.30 3.47 14.50
N ARG A 162 -9.41 3.26 15.23
CA ARG A 162 -10.32 2.12 15.00
C ARG A 162 -10.93 2.13 13.59
N ALA A 163 -11.22 3.29 13.02
CA ALA A 163 -11.75 3.42 11.67
C ALA A 163 -10.77 2.92 10.60
N VAL A 164 -9.45 3.05 10.84
CA VAL A 164 -8.41 2.51 9.96
C VAL A 164 -8.45 0.97 9.94
N GLY A 165 -8.63 0.36 11.11
CA GLY A 165 -8.79 -1.10 11.23
C GLY A 165 -10.05 -1.61 10.51
N LEU A 166 -11.20 -0.95 10.75
CA LEU A 166 -12.46 -1.27 10.08
C LEU A 166 -12.36 -1.15 8.56
N GLY A 167 -11.73 -0.08 8.06
CA GLY A 167 -11.50 0.10 6.62
C GLY A 167 -10.60 -0.99 6.02
N THR A 168 -9.60 -1.46 6.77
CA THR A 168 -8.75 -2.59 6.35
C THR A 168 -9.54 -3.89 6.28
N GLY A 169 -10.41 -4.15 7.26
CA GLY A 169 -11.31 -5.31 7.25
C GLY A 169 -12.27 -5.28 6.08
N LEU A 170 -12.91 -4.13 5.82
CA LEU A 170 -13.81 -3.96 4.68
C LEU A 170 -13.07 -4.21 3.35
N ARG A 171 -11.88 -3.64 3.19
CA ARG A 171 -11.03 -3.86 2.00
C ARG A 171 -10.77 -5.34 1.76
N LEU A 172 -10.39 -6.09 2.81
CA LEU A 172 -10.12 -7.52 2.68
C LEU A 172 -11.39 -8.32 2.35
N ALA A 173 -12.52 -7.98 2.95
CA ALA A 173 -13.80 -8.61 2.62
C ALA A 173 -14.20 -8.35 1.16
N THR A 174 -14.03 -7.12 0.68
CA THR A 174 -14.27 -6.78 -0.73
C THR A 174 -13.32 -7.54 -1.65
N ASN A 175 -12.01 -7.56 -1.35
CA ASN A 175 -11.04 -8.33 -2.13
C ASN A 175 -11.41 -9.81 -2.18
N ALA A 176 -11.73 -10.42 -1.03
CA ALA A 176 -12.14 -11.82 -0.97
C ALA A 176 -13.42 -12.08 -1.77
N GLY A 177 -14.41 -11.18 -1.71
CA GLY A 177 -15.63 -11.27 -2.51
C GLY A 177 -15.38 -11.20 -4.01
N VAL A 178 -14.56 -10.25 -4.47
CA VAL A 178 -14.16 -10.14 -5.88
C VAL A 178 -13.41 -11.38 -6.35
N LEU A 179 -12.45 -11.85 -5.54
CA LEU A 179 -11.68 -13.06 -5.83
C LEU A 179 -12.54 -14.33 -5.86
N ALA A 180 -13.61 -14.39 -5.08
CA ALA A 180 -14.56 -15.50 -5.07
C ALA A 180 -15.52 -15.48 -6.28
N ILE A 181 -15.84 -14.30 -6.83
CA ILE A 181 -16.70 -14.14 -8.02
C ILE A 181 -15.91 -14.29 -9.32
N GLY A 182 -14.64 -13.87 -9.33
CA GLY A 182 -13.75 -13.98 -10.49
C GLY A 182 -13.30 -15.42 -10.82
N TRP A 183 -14.03 -16.41 -10.30
CA TRP A 183 -13.82 -17.84 -10.48
C TRP A 183 -15.09 -18.49 -11.03
#